data_AF-A0A938Y174-F1
#
_entry.id   AF-A0A938Y174-F1
#
_cell.length_a   1.000
_cell.length_b   1.000
_cell.length_c   1.000
_cell.angle_alpha   90.00
_cell.angle_beta   90.00
_cell.angle_gamma   90.00
#
_symmetry.space_group_name_H-M   'P 1'
#
loop_
_entity.id
_entity.type
_entity.pdbx_description
1 polymer ?
#
loop_
_entity_poly.entity_id
_entity_poly.type
_entity_poly.pdbx_seq_one_letter_code
_entity_poly.pdbx_strand_id
1 'polypeptide(L)'
;MATSHKRETARRTPRAAALAGSLAALATGAVVAGGVLTSSPESDTSVVAVDRTATKPTAVAGSVSGAVRKMPTLSRKATRTKEKPAKKAEPVKVKVSAVDRLLAKKAVAAAVKNADERRWTTEDLNLWTRPDAKAKKVGVIDAGEKVLITGRSYGERVEIVLDGAARWVTEGYLSDEKPVKKPALGASCTNGTSVASGVSANVKKVHEAVCGNFPEISTYGTFRGDGEHSQGLAVDIMVSGERGWEVAEFVRANHQALGVNYLIYAQKIWSVERAGEGWRPMSDRGSATANHYDHVHVTTY
;
A
#
# COMPACT_ATOMS: atom_id res chain seq x y z
N MET A 1 40.75 28.13 70.12
CA MET A 1 40.76 29.29 69.20
C MET A 1 39.90 28.93 67.99
N ALA A 2 39.15 29.89 67.45
CA ALA A 2 38.24 29.67 66.33
C ALA A 2 38.78 30.34 65.05
N THR A 3 38.52 29.75 63.90
CA THR A 3 38.36 30.49 62.65
C THR A 3 37.18 29.92 61.87
N SER A 4 36.20 30.79 61.62
CA SER A 4 35.02 30.52 60.80
C SER A 4 35.28 31.06 59.40
N HIS A 5 34.95 30.28 58.37
CA HIS A 5 34.80 30.82 57.00
C HIS A 5 33.39 30.60 56.49
N LYS A 6 32.57 31.62 56.78
CA LYS A 6 31.25 31.86 56.20
C LYS A 6 31.40 32.19 54.70
N ARG A 7 30.64 31.54 53.83
CA ARG A 7 30.33 32.07 52.49
C ARG A 7 28.84 31.91 52.21
N GLU A 8 28.26 32.95 51.65
CA GLU A 8 26.84 33.24 51.71
C GLU A 8 26.26 33.39 50.29
N THR A 9 25.03 32.91 50.09
CA THR A 9 24.10 33.21 48.97
C THR A 9 24.56 32.99 47.51
N ALA A 10 23.78 32.18 46.78
CA ALA A 10 22.97 32.69 45.66
C ALA A 10 21.88 31.67 45.24
N ARG A 11 20.62 31.97 45.57
CA ARG A 11 19.44 31.20 45.10
C ARG A 11 19.16 31.59 43.65
N ARG A 12 19.16 30.64 42.71
CA ARG A 12 18.64 30.84 41.34
C ARG A 12 17.46 29.91 41.08
N THR A 13 16.27 30.48 40.99
CA THR A 13 15.03 29.83 40.55
C THR A 13 15.01 29.70 39.02
N PRO A 14 14.34 28.68 38.45
CA PRO A 14 14.29 28.46 37.01
C PRO A 14 13.41 29.50 36.30
N ARG A 15 13.74 29.81 35.04
CA ARG A 15 12.86 30.57 34.13
C ARG A 15 11.83 29.63 33.51
N ALA A 16 10.56 30.01 33.57
CA ALA A 16 9.50 29.31 32.87
C ALA A 16 9.63 29.48 31.34
N ALA A 17 9.48 28.39 30.59
CA ALA A 17 9.27 28.43 29.15
C ALA A 17 7.75 28.43 28.89
N ALA A 18 7.25 29.48 28.26
CA ALA A 18 5.85 29.54 27.85
C ALA A 18 5.66 28.77 26.54
N LEU A 19 4.97 27.63 26.60
CA LEU A 19 4.46 26.93 25.41
C LEU A 19 3.11 27.55 25.04
N ALA A 20 3.06 28.21 23.89
CA ALA A 20 1.81 28.70 23.31
C ALA A 20 0.99 27.50 22.79
N GLY A 21 -0.16 27.24 23.41
CA GLY A 21 -1.09 26.20 22.96
C GLY A 21 -1.97 26.69 21.82
N SER A 22 -1.93 25.99 20.69
CA SER A 22 -2.87 26.20 19.58
C SER A 22 -4.16 25.41 19.85
N LEU A 23 -5.26 26.10 20.17
CA LEU A 23 -6.59 25.50 20.06
C LEU A 23 -6.97 25.35 18.59
N ALA A 24 -7.47 24.18 18.21
CA ALA A 24 -8.29 23.98 17.02
C ALA A 24 -9.51 23.12 17.42
N ALA A 25 -10.70 23.52 16.96
CA ALA A 25 -11.97 23.06 17.51
C ALA A 25 -12.57 21.84 16.78
N LEU A 26 -13.55 21.24 17.45
CA LEU A 26 -14.44 20.18 16.94
C LEU A 26 -15.19 20.59 15.66
N ALA A 27 -15.44 19.63 14.77
CA ALA A 27 -16.54 19.67 13.81
C ALA A 27 -17.11 18.25 13.58
N THR A 28 -18.42 18.16 13.39
CA THR A 28 -19.22 16.92 13.52
C THR A 28 -19.57 16.26 12.19
N GLY A 29 -19.47 14.92 12.18
CA GLY A 29 -20.41 13.91 11.65
C GLY A 29 -21.20 14.10 10.35
N ALA A 30 -21.30 13.00 9.58
CA ALA A 30 -22.53 12.59 8.89
C ALA A 30 -22.54 11.06 8.67
N VAL A 31 -23.67 10.41 8.98
CA VAL A 31 -23.97 9.01 8.64
C VAL A 31 -24.84 8.99 7.40
N VAL A 32 -24.59 8.07 6.46
CA VAL A 32 -25.57 7.71 5.43
C VAL A 32 -25.73 6.19 5.40
N ALA A 33 -26.96 5.74 5.56
CA ALA A 33 -27.36 4.34 5.48
C ALA A 33 -28.46 4.16 4.40
N GLY A 34 -28.57 2.94 3.87
CA GLY A 34 -29.52 2.53 2.84
C GLY A 34 -28.86 2.31 1.47
N GLY A 35 -29.05 1.20 0.75
CA GLY A 35 -29.83 -0.02 1.02
C GLY A 35 -30.66 -0.44 -0.20
N VAL A 36 -30.86 -1.77 -0.39
CA VAL A 36 -31.93 -2.39 -1.24
C VAL A 36 -31.77 -2.22 -2.78
N LEU A 37 -31.96 -3.20 -3.69
CA LEU A 37 -32.29 -4.64 -3.65
C LEU A 37 -31.75 -5.39 -4.91
N THR A 38 -31.74 -6.72 -4.81
CA THR A 38 -31.64 -7.82 -5.81
C THR A 38 -31.86 -7.57 -7.32
N SER A 39 -31.06 -8.23 -8.18
CA SER A 39 -31.51 -9.39 -8.98
C SER A 39 -30.40 -9.98 -9.89
N SER A 40 -30.14 -11.30 -9.80
CA SER A 40 -29.45 -12.09 -10.84
C SER A 40 -30.40 -12.39 -12.02
N PRO A 41 -29.92 -12.88 -13.18
CA PRO A 41 -29.78 -14.33 -13.30
C PRO A 41 -28.60 -14.85 -14.16
N GLU A 42 -28.27 -16.12 -13.92
CA GLU A 42 -27.60 -17.08 -14.82
C GLU A 42 -28.54 -17.45 -16.01
N SER A 43 -28.16 -18.08 -17.13
CA SER A 43 -26.88 -18.61 -17.62
C SER A 43 -26.97 -18.85 -19.15
N ASP A 44 -25.87 -19.40 -19.69
CA ASP A 44 -25.83 -20.41 -20.75
C ASP A 44 -25.42 -20.06 -22.20
N THR A 45 -24.98 -21.11 -22.89
CA THR A 45 -23.96 -21.11 -23.94
C THR A 45 -24.48 -21.45 -25.34
N SER A 46 -23.79 -20.98 -26.37
CA SER A 46 -23.81 -21.65 -27.69
C SER A 46 -22.53 -21.41 -28.48
N VAL A 47 -21.79 -22.48 -28.75
CA VAL A 47 -20.58 -22.49 -29.59
C VAL A 47 -20.93 -23.14 -30.92
N VAL A 48 -20.57 -22.54 -32.06
CA VAL A 48 -20.49 -23.26 -33.34
C VAL A 48 -19.26 -22.78 -34.11
N ALA A 49 -18.41 -23.71 -34.51
CA ALA A 49 -17.21 -23.46 -35.31
C ALA A 49 -17.49 -23.68 -36.81
N VAL A 50 -16.68 -23.07 -37.68
CA VAL A 50 -16.57 -23.49 -39.10
C VAL A 50 -15.09 -23.58 -39.52
N ASP A 51 -14.67 -24.84 -39.62
CA ASP A 51 -13.66 -25.53 -40.44
C ASP A 51 -12.55 -24.83 -41.27
N ARG A 52 -11.52 -25.64 -41.62
CA ARG A 52 -10.38 -25.28 -42.48
C ARG A 52 -10.13 -26.35 -43.57
N THR A 53 -9.45 -25.96 -44.65
CA THR A 53 -8.84 -26.82 -45.72
C THR A 53 -9.83 -27.42 -46.73
N ALA A 54 -9.52 -27.66 -48.02
CA ALA A 54 -8.46 -27.22 -48.96
C ALA A 54 -9.01 -27.44 -50.41
N THR A 55 -8.53 -26.82 -51.51
CA THR A 55 -7.42 -27.32 -52.37
C THR A 55 -7.30 -26.47 -53.67
N LYS A 56 -6.12 -26.53 -54.34
CA LYS A 56 -5.68 -25.83 -55.58
C LYS A 56 -6.25 -26.46 -56.89
N PRO A 57 -6.19 -25.83 -58.10
CA PRO A 57 -4.98 -25.74 -58.99
C PRO A 57 -4.80 -24.36 -59.71
N THR A 58 -3.61 -23.79 -59.95
CA THR A 58 -2.54 -24.06 -60.96
C THR A 58 -2.80 -23.59 -62.41
N ALA A 59 -2.06 -22.56 -62.88
CA ALA A 59 -1.68 -22.28 -64.29
C ALA A 59 -0.47 -21.31 -64.35
N VAL A 60 0.36 -21.34 -65.41
CA VAL A 60 1.68 -20.64 -65.52
C VAL A 60 1.97 -20.18 -66.97
N ALA A 61 2.79 -19.11 -67.14
CA ALA A 61 3.38 -18.54 -68.39
C ALA A 61 2.38 -17.83 -69.35
N GLY A 62 2.67 -16.74 -70.08
CA GLY A 62 3.83 -15.81 -70.21
C GLY A 62 3.32 -14.49 -70.85
N SER A 63 4.09 -13.53 -71.40
CA SER A 63 5.54 -13.33 -71.57
C SER A 63 5.86 -11.81 -71.70
N VAL A 64 6.97 -11.41 -72.35
CA VAL A 64 7.53 -10.03 -72.37
C VAL A 64 7.20 -9.14 -73.59
N SER A 65 7.03 -7.82 -73.35
CA SER A 65 7.48 -6.63 -74.13
C SER A 65 6.80 -5.37 -73.54
N GLY A 66 7.31 -4.13 -73.59
CA GLY A 66 8.58 -3.59 -74.09
C GLY A 66 8.44 -2.08 -74.41
N ALA A 67 9.32 -1.24 -73.85
CA ALA A 67 9.60 0.17 -74.23
C ALA A 67 8.57 1.33 -73.99
N VAL A 68 8.91 2.20 -73.03
CA VAL A 68 9.06 3.68 -73.14
C VAL A 68 8.12 4.49 -74.06
N ARG A 69 7.38 5.48 -73.50
CA ARG A 69 7.42 6.91 -73.92
C ARG A 69 6.69 7.91 -72.99
N LYS A 70 7.05 9.19 -73.18
CA LYS A 70 6.78 10.38 -72.36
C LYS A 70 5.31 10.79 -72.20
N MET A 71 5.06 11.55 -71.12
CA MET A 71 3.94 12.47 -70.87
C MET A 71 3.45 13.26 -72.10
N PRO A 72 2.16 13.64 -72.11
CA PRO A 72 1.71 14.92 -72.60
C PRO A 72 1.22 15.84 -71.47
N THR A 73 1.86 17.01 -71.33
CA THR A 73 1.25 18.19 -70.69
C THR A 73 0.31 18.89 -71.67
N LEU A 74 -0.85 19.37 -71.22
CA LEU A 74 -1.67 20.46 -71.80
C LEU A 74 -2.88 20.67 -70.85
N SER A 75 -2.84 21.62 -69.91
CA SER A 75 -3.17 23.04 -70.09
C SER A 75 -4.57 23.30 -70.65
N ARG A 76 -5.47 23.87 -69.83
CA ARG A 76 -6.49 24.82 -70.31
C ARG A 76 -7.09 25.73 -69.22
N LYS A 77 -6.82 27.02 -69.41
CA LYS A 77 -7.66 28.21 -69.16
C LYS A 77 -8.27 28.43 -67.77
N ALA A 78 -7.78 29.49 -67.13
CA ALA A 78 -8.55 30.29 -66.20
C ALA A 78 -9.84 30.83 -66.83
N THR A 79 -10.94 30.77 -66.09
CA THR A 79 -12.10 31.66 -66.25
C THR A 79 -12.19 32.53 -65.00
N ARG A 80 -11.98 33.85 -65.15
CA ARG A 80 -11.94 34.80 -64.03
C ARG A 80 -13.36 35.31 -63.74
N THR A 81 -14.16 34.54 -63.01
CA THR A 81 -15.35 35.07 -62.32
C THR A 81 -14.89 36.00 -61.19
N LYS A 82 -15.43 37.23 -61.17
CA LYS A 82 -15.16 38.19 -60.09
C LYS A 82 -16.02 37.82 -58.87
N GLU A 83 -15.53 36.94 -58.01
CA GLU A 83 -16.12 36.80 -56.67
C GLU A 83 -15.64 37.90 -55.73
N LYS A 84 -16.59 38.37 -54.92
CA LYS A 84 -16.43 39.40 -53.88
C LYS A 84 -15.41 38.90 -52.85
N PRO A 85 -14.49 39.72 -52.32
CA PRO A 85 -13.52 39.23 -51.34
C PRO A 85 -14.24 38.69 -50.11
N ALA A 86 -14.13 37.38 -49.88
CA ALA A 86 -14.58 36.75 -48.66
C ALA A 86 -13.87 37.42 -47.48
N LYS A 87 -14.63 37.86 -46.48
CA LYS A 87 -14.05 38.35 -45.22
C LYS A 87 -13.16 37.22 -44.68
N LYS A 88 -11.90 37.53 -44.38
CA LYS A 88 -11.01 36.59 -43.68
C LYS A 88 -11.74 36.10 -42.43
N ALA A 89 -12.03 34.81 -42.35
CA ALA A 89 -12.47 34.22 -41.10
C ALA A 89 -11.32 34.36 -40.10
N GLU A 90 -11.53 35.14 -39.04
CA GLU A 90 -10.58 35.16 -37.94
C GLU A 90 -10.51 33.75 -37.33
N PRO A 91 -9.32 33.25 -36.97
CA PRO A 91 -9.21 31.94 -36.36
C PRO A 91 -9.92 31.95 -35.00
N VAL A 92 -10.98 31.15 -34.89
CA VAL A 92 -11.72 30.95 -33.63
C VAL A 92 -10.73 30.41 -32.60
N LYS A 93 -10.32 31.27 -31.66
CA LYS A 93 -9.40 30.92 -30.57
C LYS A 93 -10.12 30.02 -29.57
N VAL A 94 -10.16 28.72 -29.86
CA VAL A 94 -10.68 27.71 -28.92
C VAL A 94 -9.86 27.79 -27.63
N LYS A 95 -10.50 28.25 -26.55
CA LYS A 95 -9.89 28.31 -25.21
C LYS A 95 -9.79 26.89 -24.64
N VAL A 96 -8.76 26.15 -25.06
CA VAL A 96 -8.41 24.85 -24.48
C VAL A 96 -8.26 25.00 -22.96
N SER A 97 -8.84 24.10 -22.16
CA SER A 97 -8.75 24.18 -20.71
C SER A 97 -7.31 23.94 -20.22
N ALA A 98 -6.99 24.34 -18.99
CA ALA A 98 -5.69 24.03 -18.39
C ALA A 98 -5.47 22.52 -18.28
N VAL A 99 -6.50 21.76 -17.90
CA VAL A 99 -6.46 20.30 -17.75
C VAL A 99 -6.29 19.60 -19.09
N ASP A 100 -6.89 20.10 -20.17
CA ASP A 100 -6.72 19.50 -21.50
C ASP A 100 -5.34 19.80 -22.11
N ARG A 101 -4.67 20.90 -21.71
CA ARG A 101 -3.25 21.12 -22.02
C ARG A 101 -2.35 20.18 -21.21
N LEU A 102 -2.63 20.02 -19.91
CA LEU A 102 -1.90 19.13 -18.99
C LEU A 102 -1.89 17.68 -19.48
N LEU A 103 -3.04 17.21 -19.99
CA LEU A 103 -3.25 15.84 -20.48
C LEU A 103 -2.98 15.67 -21.98
N ALA A 104 -2.42 16.68 -22.66
CA ALA A 104 -2.03 16.55 -24.06
C ALA A 104 -0.93 15.48 -24.21
N LYS A 105 -1.07 14.55 -25.17
CA LYS A 105 -0.17 13.37 -25.31
C LYS A 105 1.33 13.70 -25.20
N LYS A 106 1.78 14.81 -25.83
CA LYS A 106 3.18 15.27 -25.76
C LYS A 106 3.59 15.73 -24.36
N ALA A 107 2.71 16.45 -23.66
CA ALA A 107 2.95 16.83 -22.27
C ALA A 107 3.00 15.58 -21.39
N VAL A 108 2.07 14.64 -21.57
CA VAL A 108 2.04 13.39 -20.81
C VAL A 108 3.34 12.60 -20.96
N ALA A 109 3.73 12.31 -22.21
CA ALA A 109 4.98 11.60 -22.50
C ALA A 109 6.23 12.32 -21.99
N ALA A 110 6.26 13.66 -21.98
CA ALA A 110 7.40 14.42 -21.49
C ALA A 110 7.60 14.27 -19.98
N ALA A 111 6.55 14.35 -19.17
CA ALA A 111 6.70 14.20 -17.71
C ALA A 111 6.88 12.74 -17.30
N VAL A 112 6.25 11.77 -17.97
CA VAL A 112 6.53 10.33 -17.75
C VAL A 112 8.01 10.02 -18.03
N LYS A 113 8.60 10.62 -19.07
CA LYS A 113 10.04 10.48 -19.39
C LYS A 113 10.95 11.13 -18.34
N ASN A 114 10.52 12.25 -17.76
CA ASN A 114 11.33 13.05 -16.84
C ASN A 114 11.07 12.71 -15.35
N ALA A 115 10.21 11.73 -15.07
CA ALA A 115 9.85 11.33 -13.71
C ALA A 115 10.99 10.51 -13.06
N ASP A 116 11.50 11.00 -11.94
CA ASP A 116 12.62 10.43 -11.18
C ASP A 116 12.29 10.24 -9.68
N GLU A 117 11.45 11.09 -9.11
CA GLU A 117 11.00 11.04 -7.73
C GLU A 117 10.02 9.87 -7.45
N ARG A 118 10.24 9.17 -6.32
CA ARG A 118 9.38 8.05 -5.88
C ARG A 118 8.84 8.27 -4.47
N ARG A 119 7.55 8.01 -4.30
CA ARG A 119 6.83 8.05 -3.03
C ARG A 119 6.13 6.71 -2.76
N TRP A 120 5.77 6.46 -1.52
CA TRP A 120 4.99 5.30 -1.09
C TRP A 120 3.53 5.70 -0.93
N THR A 121 2.60 4.85 -1.38
CA THR A 121 1.18 4.97 -1.00
C THR A 121 1.05 4.68 0.50
N THR A 122 0.31 5.49 1.25
CA THR A 122 0.07 5.25 2.68
C THR A 122 -1.19 4.45 2.96
N GLU A 123 -2.13 4.45 2.01
CA GLU A 123 -3.46 3.80 2.04
C GLU A 123 -3.79 3.29 0.63
N ASP A 124 -4.88 2.54 0.47
CA ASP A 124 -5.37 2.08 -0.83
C ASP A 124 -5.91 3.23 -1.69
N LEU A 125 -5.27 3.54 -2.83
CA LEU A 125 -5.59 4.72 -3.64
C LEU A 125 -6.34 4.38 -4.93
N ASN A 126 -7.46 5.08 -5.13
CA ASN A 126 -8.18 5.04 -6.40
C ASN A 126 -7.32 5.60 -7.55
N LEU A 127 -7.15 4.81 -8.61
CA LEU A 127 -6.45 5.21 -9.82
C LEU A 127 -7.42 5.93 -10.77
N TRP A 128 -7.13 7.19 -11.09
CA TRP A 128 -7.98 8.04 -11.95
C TRP A 128 -7.35 8.31 -13.32
N THR A 129 -8.19 8.46 -14.35
CA THR A 129 -7.75 8.83 -15.72
C THR A 129 -7.36 10.29 -15.89
N ARG A 130 -7.84 11.17 -15.00
CA ARG A 130 -7.69 12.63 -15.05
C ARG A 130 -7.76 13.19 -13.62
N PRO A 131 -7.31 14.43 -13.36
CA PRO A 131 -7.44 15.04 -12.05
C PRO A 131 -8.79 15.73 -11.83
N ASP A 132 -9.49 16.16 -12.88
CA ASP A 132 -10.72 16.96 -12.82
C ASP A 132 -12.01 16.14 -12.61
N ALA A 133 -13.15 16.82 -12.49
CA ALA A 133 -14.48 16.19 -12.32
C ALA A 133 -14.89 15.24 -13.47
N LYS A 134 -14.14 15.22 -14.58
CA LYS A 134 -14.30 14.29 -15.71
C LYS A 134 -13.52 12.98 -15.54
N ALA A 135 -12.85 12.80 -14.40
CA ALA A 135 -12.09 11.60 -14.08
C ALA A 135 -12.97 10.35 -14.04
N LYS A 136 -12.41 9.23 -14.51
CA LYS A 136 -12.97 7.89 -14.32
C LYS A 136 -12.01 7.08 -13.45
N LYS A 137 -12.53 6.36 -12.45
CA LYS A 137 -11.77 5.34 -11.73
C LYS A 137 -11.48 4.19 -12.69
N VAL A 138 -10.25 3.71 -12.70
CA VAL A 138 -9.78 2.59 -13.55
C VAL A 138 -9.14 1.45 -12.75
N GLY A 139 -8.99 1.63 -11.44
CA GLY A 139 -8.43 0.62 -10.55
C GLY A 139 -8.21 1.17 -9.15
N VAL A 140 -7.53 0.39 -8.34
CA VAL A 140 -6.96 0.75 -7.03
C VAL A 140 -5.49 0.35 -7.05
N ILE A 141 -4.65 1.04 -6.30
CA ILE A 141 -3.30 0.61 -5.94
C ILE A 141 -3.23 0.50 -4.42
N ASP A 142 -2.69 -0.60 -3.92
CA ASP A 142 -2.72 -0.93 -2.50
C ASP A 142 -1.79 -0.01 -1.67
N ALA A 143 -2.02 0.03 -0.36
CA ALA A 143 -1.15 0.70 0.60
C ALA A 143 0.27 0.08 0.64
N GLY A 144 1.30 0.90 0.80
CA GLY A 144 2.69 0.45 0.92
C GLY A 144 3.40 0.15 -0.40
N GLU A 145 2.83 0.58 -1.53
CA GLU A 145 3.41 0.45 -2.87
C GLU A 145 4.25 1.65 -3.28
N LYS A 146 5.35 1.42 -4.00
CA LYS A 146 6.29 2.50 -4.39
C LYS A 146 6.02 3.03 -5.78
N VAL A 147 5.35 4.17 -5.86
CA VAL A 147 4.99 4.84 -7.11
C VAL A 147 6.03 5.86 -7.56
N LEU A 148 6.21 6.00 -8.87
CA LEU A 148 6.99 7.06 -9.50
C LEU A 148 6.05 8.25 -9.75
N ILE A 149 6.35 9.43 -9.20
CA ILE A 149 5.55 10.64 -9.42
C ILE A 149 6.15 11.47 -10.57
N THR A 150 5.31 12.17 -11.34
CA THR A 150 5.80 13.01 -12.46
C THR A 150 6.08 14.46 -12.10
N GLY A 151 5.97 14.81 -10.81
CA GLY A 151 6.03 16.18 -10.30
C GLY A 151 4.82 17.04 -10.69
N ARG A 152 3.76 16.46 -11.27
CA ARG A 152 2.55 17.18 -11.69
C ARG A 152 1.41 16.98 -10.70
N SER A 153 0.80 18.08 -10.28
CA SER A 153 -0.43 18.09 -9.48
C SER A 153 -1.52 18.96 -10.13
N TYR A 154 -2.79 18.68 -9.77
CA TYR A 154 -3.93 19.52 -10.10
C TYR A 154 -5.06 19.26 -9.08
N GLY A 155 -5.40 20.28 -8.29
CA GLY A 155 -6.23 20.08 -7.09
C GLY A 155 -5.50 19.18 -6.10
N GLU A 156 -6.22 18.31 -5.42
CA GLU A 156 -5.69 17.35 -4.43
C GLU A 156 -5.06 16.10 -5.05
N ARG A 157 -4.81 16.09 -6.37
CA ARG A 157 -4.32 14.91 -7.09
C ARG A 157 -2.95 15.16 -7.71
N VAL A 158 -2.04 14.22 -7.51
CA VAL A 158 -0.78 14.12 -8.26
C VAL A 158 -0.91 13.08 -9.36
N GLU A 159 -0.04 13.18 -10.34
CA GLU A 159 0.11 12.18 -11.39
C GLU A 159 1.30 11.24 -11.10
N ILE A 160 1.02 9.95 -11.17
CA ILE A 160 1.99 8.85 -11.06
C ILE A 160 2.15 8.14 -12.39
N VAL A 161 3.28 7.46 -12.55
CA VAL A 161 3.53 6.48 -13.61
C VAL A 161 3.30 5.08 -13.05
N LEU A 162 2.35 4.36 -13.62
CA LEU A 162 2.05 2.96 -13.29
C LEU A 162 1.95 2.17 -14.60
N ASP A 163 2.74 1.10 -14.73
CA ASP A 163 2.84 0.28 -15.95
C ASP A 163 3.08 1.07 -17.24
N GLY A 164 3.88 2.15 -17.14
CA GLY A 164 4.16 3.07 -18.25
C GLY A 164 3.01 4.03 -18.61
N ALA A 165 1.86 3.93 -17.94
CA ALA A 165 0.71 4.82 -18.11
C ALA A 165 0.67 5.89 -17.01
N ALA A 166 0.24 7.10 -17.37
CA ALA A 166 -0.05 8.15 -16.41
C ALA A 166 -1.41 7.89 -15.72
N ARG A 167 -1.42 7.91 -14.38
CA ARG A 167 -2.62 7.83 -13.53
C ARG A 167 -2.62 8.97 -12.52
N TRP A 168 -3.78 9.37 -12.07
CA TRP A 168 -3.93 10.39 -11.02
C TRP A 168 -4.37 9.73 -9.71
N VAL A 169 -3.75 10.12 -8.60
CA VAL A 169 -4.04 9.64 -7.23
C VAL A 169 -4.09 10.82 -6.26
N THR A 170 -4.69 10.65 -5.08
CA THR A 170 -4.78 11.73 -4.08
C THR A 170 -3.43 11.96 -3.40
N GLU A 171 -2.99 13.22 -3.34
CA GLU A 171 -1.65 13.64 -2.89
C GLU A 171 -1.40 13.35 -1.41
N GLY A 172 -2.38 13.62 -0.54
CA GLY A 172 -2.26 13.48 0.91
C GLY A 172 -2.07 12.06 1.44
N TYR A 173 -1.98 11.06 0.56
CA TYR A 173 -1.69 9.67 0.89
C TYR A 173 -0.40 9.16 0.22
N LEU A 174 0.52 10.08 -0.08
CA LEU A 174 1.87 9.76 -0.55
C LEU A 174 2.91 10.19 0.49
N SER A 175 3.93 9.35 0.71
CA SER A 175 4.96 9.54 1.73
C SER A 175 6.36 9.24 1.19
N ASP A 176 7.37 9.93 1.73
CA ASP A 176 8.79 9.67 1.49
C ASP A 176 9.22 8.31 2.09
N GLU A 177 8.68 8.02 3.26
CA GLU A 177 8.92 6.80 4.04
C GLU A 177 7.86 5.74 3.72
N LYS A 178 8.26 4.46 3.74
CA LYS A 178 7.30 3.36 3.56
C LYS A 178 6.39 3.31 4.79
N PRO A 179 5.05 3.31 4.64
CA PRO A 179 4.18 3.10 5.79
C PRO A 179 4.46 1.73 6.42
N VAL A 180 4.72 1.73 7.72
CA VAL A 180 4.77 0.49 8.50
C VAL A 180 3.34 0.16 8.91
N LYS A 181 2.75 -0.87 8.29
CA LYS A 181 1.43 -1.38 8.70
C LYS A 181 1.53 -1.87 10.15
N LYS A 182 0.89 -1.16 11.07
CA LYS A 182 0.91 -1.52 12.49
C LYS A 182 0.18 -2.85 12.70
N PRO A 183 0.76 -3.79 13.47
CA PRO A 183 0.09 -5.04 13.82
C PRO A 183 -1.27 -4.81 14.47
N ALA A 184 -2.31 -5.52 14.01
CA ALA A 184 -3.69 -5.39 14.45
C ALA A 184 -4.42 -6.74 14.49
N LEU A 185 -5.38 -6.88 15.40
CA LEU A 185 -6.23 -8.08 15.44
C LEU A 185 -7.12 -8.17 14.19
N GLY A 186 -7.41 -9.41 13.76
CA GLY A 186 -8.27 -9.68 12.60
C GLY A 186 -7.55 -9.75 11.24
N ALA A 187 -6.23 -9.57 11.20
CA ALA A 187 -5.45 -9.87 10.00
C ALA A 187 -5.50 -11.39 9.70
N SER A 188 -5.78 -11.77 8.45
CA SER A 188 -5.85 -13.18 8.04
C SER A 188 -4.46 -13.80 7.92
N CYS A 189 -4.28 -15.00 8.47
CA CYS A 189 -3.06 -15.78 8.29
C CYS A 189 -2.91 -16.22 6.81
N THR A 190 -1.84 -15.78 6.14
CA THR A 190 -1.64 -16.00 4.69
C THR A 190 -0.54 -17.01 4.35
N ASN A 191 0.31 -17.41 5.30
CA ASN A 191 1.47 -18.26 5.04
C ASN A 191 1.21 -19.77 5.14
N GLY A 192 -0.04 -20.19 5.40
CA GLY A 192 -0.45 -21.60 5.46
C GLY A 192 0.01 -22.37 6.71
N THR A 193 0.61 -21.70 7.71
CA THR A 193 0.96 -22.35 8.99
C THR A 193 -0.27 -22.68 9.83
N SER A 194 -0.09 -23.62 10.77
CA SER A 194 -1.11 -24.01 11.75
C SER A 194 -0.46 -24.55 13.02
N VAL A 195 -1.18 -24.51 14.13
CA VAL A 195 -0.81 -25.18 15.39
C VAL A 195 -1.47 -26.56 15.54
N ALA A 196 -0.90 -27.40 16.41
CA ALA A 196 -1.39 -28.76 16.63
C ALA A 196 -2.86 -28.80 17.09
N SER A 197 -3.62 -29.79 16.63
CA SER A 197 -5.09 -29.82 16.79
C SER A 197 -5.59 -29.82 18.24
N GLY A 198 -4.79 -30.32 19.19
CA GLY A 198 -5.12 -30.38 20.62
C GLY A 198 -4.82 -29.13 21.46
N VAL A 199 -4.18 -28.09 20.93
CA VAL A 199 -3.87 -26.88 21.73
C VAL A 199 -5.13 -26.08 22.07
N SER A 200 -5.03 -25.23 23.12
CA SER A 200 -6.11 -24.36 23.58
C SER A 200 -6.63 -23.45 22.47
N ALA A 201 -7.89 -23.02 22.60
CA ALA A 201 -8.47 -22.03 21.70
C ALA A 201 -7.70 -20.69 21.74
N ASN A 202 -7.07 -20.36 22.87
CA ASN A 202 -6.28 -19.15 23.02
C ASN A 202 -4.91 -19.26 22.32
N VAL A 203 -4.25 -20.43 22.35
CA VAL A 203 -3.06 -20.69 21.53
C VAL A 203 -3.37 -20.56 20.04
N LYS A 204 -4.53 -21.05 19.57
CA LYS A 204 -4.99 -20.89 18.18
C LYS A 204 -5.15 -19.41 17.80
N LYS A 205 -5.80 -18.60 18.64
CA LYS A 205 -5.91 -17.13 18.44
C LYS A 205 -4.54 -16.44 18.39
N VAL A 206 -3.60 -16.83 19.26
CA VAL A 206 -2.23 -16.26 19.27
C VAL A 206 -1.53 -16.58 17.94
N HIS A 207 -1.59 -17.84 17.48
CA HIS A 207 -1.05 -18.24 16.18
C HIS A 207 -1.69 -17.46 15.01
N GLU A 208 -3.02 -17.41 14.93
CA GLU A 208 -3.74 -16.71 13.87
C GLU A 208 -3.39 -15.22 13.83
N ALA A 209 -3.40 -14.55 14.98
CA ALA A 209 -3.09 -13.12 15.10
C ALA A 209 -1.62 -12.82 14.78
N VAL A 210 -0.68 -13.68 15.18
CA VAL A 210 0.74 -13.49 14.85
C VAL A 210 0.98 -13.75 13.37
N CYS A 211 0.50 -14.88 12.82
CA CYS A 211 0.64 -15.21 11.40
C CYS A 211 0.06 -14.10 10.48
N GLY A 212 -1.10 -13.54 10.83
CA GLY A 212 -1.74 -12.49 10.02
C GLY A 212 -0.97 -11.16 9.99
N ASN A 213 -0.13 -10.89 10.99
CA ASN A 213 0.65 -9.64 11.08
C ASN A 213 2.14 -9.82 10.76
N PHE A 214 2.65 -11.04 10.90
CA PHE A 214 4.06 -11.41 10.73
C PHE A 214 4.15 -12.67 9.84
N PRO A 215 3.70 -12.61 8.57
CA PRO A 215 3.56 -13.78 7.71
C PRO A 215 4.89 -14.44 7.34
N GLU A 216 6.03 -13.78 7.57
CA GLU A 216 7.36 -14.40 7.46
C GLU A 216 7.67 -15.42 8.57
N ILE A 217 6.93 -15.41 9.69
CA ILE A 217 7.12 -16.37 10.79
C ILE A 217 6.42 -17.68 10.45
N SER A 218 7.21 -18.70 10.11
CA SER A 218 6.71 -19.99 9.61
C SER A 218 6.76 -21.14 10.63
N THR A 219 7.42 -20.97 11.78
CA THR A 219 7.66 -22.05 12.74
C THR A 219 7.12 -21.72 14.13
N TYR A 220 6.34 -22.66 14.68
CA TYR A 220 5.68 -22.53 15.99
C TYR A 220 5.83 -23.83 16.79
N GLY A 221 6.43 -23.76 17.98
CA GLY A 221 6.49 -24.87 18.94
C GLY A 221 5.22 -24.90 19.81
N THR A 222 4.63 -26.08 20.05
CA THR A 222 3.38 -26.19 20.84
C THR A 222 3.45 -27.27 21.91
N PHE A 223 3.29 -28.55 21.56
CA PHE A 223 3.37 -29.63 22.55
C PHE A 223 4.81 -30.02 22.88
N ARG A 224 5.13 -30.07 24.17
CA ARG A 224 6.41 -30.52 24.75
C ARG A 224 6.12 -31.32 26.03
N GLY A 225 7.10 -32.06 26.55
CA GLY A 225 6.92 -32.99 27.68
C GLY A 225 6.84 -32.35 29.07
N ASP A 226 6.82 -31.02 29.15
CA ASP A 226 7.00 -30.23 30.37
C ASP A 226 6.19 -28.93 30.32
N GLY A 227 5.87 -28.39 31.51
CA GLY A 227 5.17 -27.12 31.68
C GLY A 227 3.83 -27.04 30.96
N GLU A 228 3.44 -25.82 30.63
CA GLU A 228 2.18 -25.42 30.00
C GLU A 228 2.08 -25.91 28.55
N HIS A 229 3.21 -26.24 27.92
CA HIS A 229 3.27 -26.93 26.63
C HIS A 229 2.68 -28.34 26.69
N SER A 230 2.90 -29.07 27.80
CA SER A 230 2.31 -30.41 27.98
C SER A 230 0.78 -30.38 28.07
N GLN A 231 0.23 -29.24 28.49
CA GLN A 231 -1.20 -28.98 28.61
C GLN A 231 -1.81 -28.35 27.35
N GLY A 232 -0.99 -28.04 26.34
CA GLY A 232 -1.43 -27.33 25.13
C GLY A 232 -1.82 -25.86 25.36
N LEU A 233 -1.37 -25.26 26.47
CA LEU A 233 -1.66 -23.87 26.85
C LEU A 233 -0.59 -22.87 26.36
N ALA A 234 0.55 -23.37 25.87
CA ALA A 234 1.69 -22.55 25.44
C ALA A 234 2.05 -22.69 23.95
N VAL A 235 2.66 -21.64 23.41
CA VAL A 235 3.26 -21.60 22.07
C VAL A 235 4.58 -20.83 22.07
N ASP A 236 5.59 -21.42 21.44
CA ASP A 236 6.86 -20.77 21.14
C ASP A 236 6.82 -20.26 19.70
N ILE A 237 6.89 -18.95 19.53
CA ILE A 237 6.93 -18.29 18.23
C ILE A 237 8.40 -18.14 17.86
N MET A 238 8.88 -18.89 16.86
CA MET A 238 10.31 -18.98 16.54
C MET A 238 10.78 -17.73 15.78
N VAL A 239 11.15 -16.70 16.54
CA VAL A 239 11.59 -15.41 16.02
C VAL A 239 12.49 -14.70 17.04
N SER A 240 13.40 -13.87 16.55
CA SER A 240 14.52 -13.32 17.35
C SER A 240 14.77 -11.85 17.03
N GLY A 241 15.68 -11.21 17.78
CA GLY A 241 16.08 -9.81 17.59
C GLY A 241 14.94 -8.81 17.79
N GLU A 242 14.93 -7.75 16.96
CA GLU A 242 13.93 -6.67 17.00
C GLU A 242 12.53 -7.16 16.62
N ARG A 243 12.40 -8.02 15.60
CA ARG A 243 11.12 -8.63 15.19
C ARG A 243 10.47 -9.44 16.31
N GLY A 244 11.25 -10.14 17.13
CA GLY A 244 10.71 -10.82 18.32
C GLY A 244 10.18 -9.84 19.39
N TRP A 245 10.77 -8.64 19.51
CA TRP A 245 10.21 -7.58 20.36
C TRP A 245 8.91 -7.01 19.80
N GLU A 246 8.81 -6.79 18.49
CA GLU A 246 7.57 -6.37 17.81
C GLU A 246 6.43 -7.38 18.05
N VAL A 247 6.72 -8.68 17.94
CA VAL A 247 5.77 -9.77 18.23
C VAL A 247 5.39 -9.80 19.71
N ALA A 248 6.36 -9.75 20.62
CA ALA A 248 6.11 -9.81 22.05
C ALA A 248 5.26 -8.63 22.55
N GLU A 249 5.54 -7.41 22.08
CA GLU A 249 4.72 -6.22 22.40
C GLU A 249 3.35 -6.25 21.73
N PHE A 250 3.23 -6.75 20.49
CA PHE A 250 1.92 -6.96 19.86
C PHE A 250 1.03 -7.91 20.66
N VAL A 251 1.56 -9.08 21.05
CA VAL A 251 0.83 -10.06 21.85
C VAL A 251 0.49 -9.50 23.24
N ARG A 252 1.43 -8.77 23.86
CA ARG A 252 1.24 -8.09 25.16
C ARG A 252 0.12 -7.03 25.10
N ALA A 253 0.12 -6.19 24.07
CA ALA A 253 -0.90 -5.15 23.88
C ALA A 253 -2.31 -5.75 23.69
N ASN A 254 -2.39 -6.96 23.12
CA ASN A 254 -3.64 -7.65 22.81
C ASN A 254 -3.98 -8.80 23.77
N HIS A 255 -3.29 -8.91 24.92
CA HIS A 255 -3.36 -10.06 25.83
C HIS A 255 -4.78 -10.47 26.23
N GLN A 256 -5.70 -9.52 26.43
CA GLN A 256 -7.08 -9.78 26.84
C GLN A 256 -7.87 -10.53 25.75
N ALA A 257 -7.74 -10.11 24.49
CA ALA A 257 -8.42 -10.75 23.36
C ALA A 257 -7.81 -12.12 23.02
N LEU A 258 -6.49 -12.23 23.19
CA LEU A 258 -5.71 -13.44 22.92
C LEU A 258 -5.73 -14.47 24.08
N GLY A 259 -6.25 -14.12 25.26
CA GLY A 259 -6.30 -15.00 26.42
C GLY A 259 -4.92 -15.30 27.03
N VAL A 260 -3.96 -14.37 26.91
CA VAL A 260 -2.58 -14.55 27.37
C VAL A 260 -2.48 -14.38 28.88
N ASN A 261 -1.77 -15.29 29.55
CA ASN A 261 -1.44 -15.23 30.97
C ASN A 261 -0.07 -14.56 31.19
N TYR A 262 0.97 -15.05 30.50
CA TYR A 262 2.31 -14.48 30.52
C TYR A 262 3.06 -14.64 29.19
N LEU A 263 4.11 -13.84 29.06
CA LEU A 263 5.03 -13.78 27.93
C LEU A 263 6.47 -13.85 28.42
N ILE A 264 7.32 -14.55 27.71
CA ILE A 264 8.77 -14.56 27.95
C ILE A 264 9.51 -14.29 26.64
N TYR A 265 10.40 -13.31 26.67
CA TYR A 265 11.30 -12.99 25.55
C TYR A 265 12.56 -12.29 26.04
N ALA A 266 13.71 -12.57 25.42
CA ALA A 266 15.00 -11.94 25.67
C ALA A 266 15.35 -11.79 27.16
N GLN A 267 15.28 -12.91 27.90
CA GLN A 267 15.52 -13.05 29.34
C GLN A 267 14.61 -12.18 30.22
N LYS A 268 13.42 -11.80 29.73
CA LYS A 268 12.43 -11.01 30.46
C LYS A 268 11.08 -11.71 30.45
N ILE A 269 10.33 -11.52 31.54
CA ILE A 269 8.97 -12.01 31.70
C ILE A 269 7.99 -10.84 31.91
N TRP A 270 6.85 -10.90 31.25
CA TRP A 270 5.68 -10.07 31.53
C TRP A 270 4.49 -10.99 31.82
N SER A 271 3.61 -10.60 32.75
CA SER A 271 2.39 -11.37 33.05
C SER A 271 1.23 -10.43 33.38
N VAL A 272 0.00 -10.89 33.14
CA VAL A 272 -1.23 -10.10 33.37
C VAL A 272 -1.38 -9.70 34.84
N GLU A 273 -1.17 -10.65 35.75
CA GLU A 273 -1.23 -10.43 37.22
C GLU A 273 -0.36 -9.25 37.67
N ARG A 274 0.83 -9.11 37.05
CA ARG A 274 1.83 -8.09 37.37
C ARG A 274 2.03 -7.12 36.21
N ALA A 275 0.97 -6.83 35.45
CA ALA A 275 1.06 -6.05 34.22
C ALA A 275 1.60 -4.63 34.44
N GLY A 276 1.28 -4.02 35.58
CA GLY A 276 1.72 -2.68 35.97
C GLY A 276 3.22 -2.53 36.23
N GLU A 277 3.95 -3.64 36.42
CA GLU A 277 5.42 -3.62 36.53
C GLU A 277 6.14 -3.67 35.17
N GLY A 278 5.41 -3.93 34.08
CA GLY A 278 6.00 -4.14 32.77
C GLY A 278 6.89 -5.39 32.71
N TRP A 279 7.90 -5.35 31.85
CA TRP A 279 8.85 -6.46 31.66
C TRP A 279 9.86 -6.54 32.81
N ARG A 280 9.87 -7.69 33.48
CA ARG A 280 10.77 -7.97 34.61
C ARG A 280 11.93 -8.86 34.14
N PRO A 281 13.16 -8.64 34.61
CA PRO A 281 14.27 -9.53 34.30
C PRO A 281 14.05 -10.92 34.90
N MET A 282 14.52 -11.96 34.20
CA MET A 282 14.70 -13.30 34.75
C MET A 282 16.16 -13.53 35.15
N SER A 283 16.40 -14.53 36.00
CA SER A 283 17.75 -15.08 36.18
C SER A 283 18.25 -15.73 34.89
N ASP A 284 19.56 -15.73 34.67
CA ASP A 284 20.17 -16.50 33.59
C ASP A 284 19.95 -18.00 33.79
N ARG A 285 19.47 -18.68 32.73
CA ARG A 285 19.20 -20.12 32.67
C ARG A 285 20.23 -20.89 31.82
N GLY A 286 21.31 -20.25 31.39
CA GLY A 286 22.51 -20.90 30.83
C GLY A 286 22.51 -21.20 29.33
N SER A 287 21.48 -20.81 28.57
CA SER A 287 21.48 -20.93 27.10
C SER A 287 20.59 -19.89 26.42
N ALA A 288 20.77 -19.67 25.11
CA ALA A 288 19.93 -18.75 24.33
C ALA A 288 18.45 -19.15 24.40
N THR A 289 18.16 -20.44 24.21
CA THR A 289 16.81 -21.01 24.24
C THR A 289 16.20 -20.96 25.64
N ALA A 290 16.93 -21.36 26.69
CA ALA A 290 16.40 -21.30 28.06
C ALA A 290 16.11 -19.85 28.50
N ASN A 291 16.86 -18.88 27.98
CA ASN A 291 16.64 -17.45 28.17
C ASN A 291 15.71 -16.81 27.12
N HIS A 292 15.15 -17.57 26.18
CA HIS A 292 14.17 -17.08 25.20
C HIS A 292 14.69 -15.96 24.28
N TYR A 293 15.95 -16.06 23.84
CA TYR A 293 16.54 -15.14 22.86
C TYR A 293 16.25 -15.54 21.40
N ASP A 294 15.85 -16.79 21.18
CA ASP A 294 15.57 -17.37 19.86
C ASP A 294 14.06 -17.55 19.56
N HIS A 295 13.18 -17.40 20.56
CA HIS A 295 11.74 -17.47 20.41
C HIS A 295 10.99 -16.57 21.42
N VAL A 296 9.80 -16.10 21.05
CA VAL A 296 8.83 -15.49 21.97
C VAL A 296 7.94 -16.60 22.50
N HIS A 297 8.01 -16.88 23.80
CA HIS A 297 7.11 -17.83 24.45
C HIS A 297 5.85 -17.14 24.96
N VAL A 298 4.70 -17.74 24.68
CA VAL A 298 3.38 -17.27 25.10
C VAL A 298 2.65 -18.37 25.83
N THR A 299 2.23 -18.11 27.07
CA THR A 299 1.31 -18.99 27.81
C THR A 299 -0.06 -18.35 27.93
N THR A 300 -1.11 -19.15 27.77
CA THR A 300 -2.52 -18.74 27.77
C THR A 300 -3.31 -19.33 28.93
N TYR A 301 -4.47 -18.74 29.23
CA TYR A 301 -5.50 -19.32 30.11
C TYR A 301 -6.32 -20.41 29.38
#